data_AF-A0A668RPT9-F1
#
_entry.id   AF-A0A668RPT9-F1
#
_cell.length_a   1.000
_cell.length_b   1.000
_cell.length_c   1.000
_cell.angle_alpha   90.00
_cell.angle_beta   90.00
_cell.angle_gamma   90.00
#
_symmetry.space_group_name_H-M   'P 1'
#
loop_
_entity.id
_entity.type
_entity.pdbx_description
1 polymer ?
#
loop_
_entity_poly.entity_id
_entity_poly.type
_entity_poly.pdbx_seq_one_letter_code
_entity_poly.pdbx_strand_id
1 'polypeptide(L)'
;MIIQKIVIILKTHKTASSTVLNMLYRFGEERNLRFALPLGYQLRYPLPFNAHRVKGYRGPRATEFHIMGNHMRFNKPEVEKVMPADTFYFSIIRDPVALAESSFAYYKEVAPAFQKAKGLGDFVDDPNKYYDPRLCNNHYARNLLWFDFGMDNNANFSVELAQHGEAMIRQTFRLILVSEYFDESMILLRHALYWPLDAVVSFSLNAAAKSGSNSVMSGSWVGKAAMLPNLSLTDRQREKLRQWNALDWYLYKTFNRTLWEDIDKFGRAQMEQEDGGKPVEAYRIRDKNIRPFQSGVVKILGYELQPGLDNATRTA
;
A
#
# COMPACT_ATOMS: atom_id res chain seq x y z
N MET A 1 19.77 -13.42 -14.12
CA MET A 1 18.30 -13.45 -13.96
C MET A 1 17.70 -12.28 -14.71
N ILE A 2 16.51 -12.44 -15.29
CA ILE A 2 15.85 -11.40 -16.10
C ILE A 2 15.00 -10.53 -15.16
N ILE A 3 15.13 -9.21 -15.28
CA ILE A 3 14.35 -8.23 -14.50
C ILE A 3 12.86 -8.36 -14.81
N GLN A 4 12.00 -8.49 -13.80
CA GLN A 4 10.55 -8.53 -13.99
C GLN A 4 10.03 -7.14 -14.40
N LYS A 5 9.42 -7.03 -15.59
CA LYS A 5 8.88 -5.76 -16.11
C LYS A 5 7.36 -5.72 -16.12
N ILE A 6 6.72 -6.88 -16.16
CA ILE A 6 5.27 -7.02 -16.26
C ILE A 6 4.72 -7.26 -14.86
N VAL A 7 4.13 -6.24 -14.26
CA VAL A 7 3.71 -6.24 -12.86
C VAL A 7 2.32 -5.61 -12.71
N ILE A 8 1.59 -6.12 -11.73
CA ILE A 8 0.39 -5.46 -11.20
C ILE A 8 0.52 -5.34 -9.69
N ILE A 9 0.32 -4.11 -9.21
CA ILE A 9 0.03 -3.87 -7.81
C ILE A 9 -1.48 -3.69 -7.66
N LEU A 10 -2.15 -4.59 -6.94
CA LEU A 10 -3.48 -4.26 -6.44
C LEU A 10 -3.30 -3.21 -5.35
N LYS A 11 -3.57 -1.96 -5.70
CA LYS A 11 -3.47 -0.82 -4.81
C LYS A 11 -4.64 -0.77 -3.84
N THR A 12 -4.45 -1.40 -2.69
CA THR A 12 -5.36 -1.30 -1.55
C THR A 12 -5.34 0.09 -0.94
N HIS A 13 -6.45 0.50 -0.33
CA HIS A 13 -6.59 1.83 0.23
C HIS A 13 -5.85 1.95 1.57
N LYS A 14 -5.18 3.09 1.77
CA LYS A 14 -4.58 3.50 3.07
C LYS A 14 -3.49 2.59 3.62
N THR A 15 -2.79 1.87 2.74
CA THR A 15 -1.73 0.89 3.01
C THR A 15 -0.35 1.31 2.47
N ALA A 16 -0.08 2.62 2.38
CA ALA A 16 1.14 3.16 1.73
C ALA A 16 1.34 2.77 0.25
N SER A 17 0.34 2.15 -0.38
CA SER A 17 0.36 1.67 -1.77
C SER A 17 0.59 2.76 -2.83
N SER A 18 0.31 4.03 -2.53
CA SER A 18 0.67 5.17 -3.41
C SER A 18 2.19 5.35 -3.55
N THR A 19 2.95 5.10 -2.48
CA THR A 19 4.41 5.18 -2.49
C THR A 19 4.97 4.13 -3.45
N VAL A 20 4.49 2.89 -3.32
CA VAL A 20 4.90 1.77 -4.18
C VAL A 20 4.47 2.01 -5.64
N LEU A 21 3.27 2.52 -5.88
CA LEU A 21 2.83 2.84 -7.24
C LEU A 21 3.72 3.90 -7.92
N ASN A 22 4.10 4.96 -7.18
CA ASN A 22 5.00 5.98 -7.72
C ASN A 22 6.38 5.40 -8.06
N MET A 23 6.86 4.44 -7.26
CA MET A 23 8.09 3.69 -7.56
C MET A 23 7.98 2.90 -8.86
N LEU A 24 6.88 2.17 -9.05
CA LEU A 24 6.63 1.45 -10.29
C LEU A 24 6.55 2.40 -11.51
N TYR A 25 5.96 3.58 -11.34
CA TYR A 25 5.87 4.58 -12.41
C TYR A 25 7.22 5.14 -12.82
N ARG A 26 8.08 5.51 -11.86
CA ARG A 26 9.45 5.96 -12.17
C ARG A 26 10.25 4.87 -12.88
N PHE A 27 10.24 3.66 -12.33
CA PHE A 27 10.93 2.52 -12.93
C PHE A 27 10.46 2.25 -14.37
N GLY A 28 9.15 2.32 -14.60
CA GLY A 28 8.57 2.12 -15.91
C GLY A 28 8.88 3.24 -16.89
N GLU A 29 8.85 4.50 -16.45
CA GLU A 29 9.17 5.66 -17.28
C GLU A 29 10.62 5.63 -17.76
N GLU A 30 11.58 5.38 -16.86
CA GLU A 30 13.02 5.23 -17.18
C GLU A 30 13.29 4.13 -18.21
N ARG A 31 12.40 3.14 -18.31
CA ARG A 31 12.54 1.96 -19.17
C ARG A 31 11.55 1.95 -20.34
N ASN A 32 10.86 3.06 -20.58
CA ASN A 32 9.86 3.22 -21.64
C ASN A 32 8.75 2.13 -21.60
N LEU A 33 8.35 1.71 -20.41
CA LEU A 33 7.29 0.73 -20.21
C LEU A 33 5.90 1.36 -20.37
N ARG A 34 5.00 0.63 -21.03
CA ARG A 34 3.59 1.01 -21.17
C ARG A 34 2.76 0.72 -19.91
N PHE A 35 1.98 1.72 -19.49
CA PHE A 35 1.10 1.66 -18.32
C PHE A 35 -0.37 1.43 -18.69
N ALA A 36 -1.05 0.56 -17.97
CA ALA A 36 -2.51 0.38 -18.05
C ALA A 36 -3.23 1.45 -17.20
N LEU A 37 -3.32 2.67 -17.73
CA LEU A 37 -3.89 3.82 -17.03
C LEU A 37 -5.42 3.91 -17.17
N PRO A 38 -6.14 4.46 -16.17
CA PRO A 38 -7.58 4.67 -16.24
C PRO A 38 -7.98 5.77 -17.23
N LEU A 39 -9.19 5.65 -17.79
CA LEU A 39 -9.84 6.73 -18.55
C LEU A 39 -10.10 7.99 -17.69
N GLY A 40 -10.37 7.81 -16.40
CA GLY A 40 -10.56 8.88 -15.41
C GLY A 40 -9.56 8.79 -14.26
N TYR A 41 -10.02 8.99 -13.02
CA TYR A 41 -9.17 8.93 -11.83
C TYR A 41 -8.83 7.49 -11.39
N GLN A 42 -9.78 6.57 -11.53
CA GLN A 42 -9.69 5.18 -11.06
C GLN A 42 -10.20 4.21 -12.13
N LEU A 43 -9.86 2.94 -11.95
CA LEU A 43 -10.28 1.85 -12.83
C LEU A 43 -11.66 1.33 -12.41
N ARG A 44 -12.67 2.20 -12.48
CA ARG A 44 -14.11 1.93 -12.20
C ARG A 44 -14.53 1.80 -10.73
N TYR A 45 -13.62 2.02 -9.79
CA TYR A 45 -13.93 1.91 -8.36
C TYR A 45 -15.11 2.83 -7.97
N PRO A 46 -16.07 2.38 -7.13
CA PRO A 46 -16.09 1.14 -6.32
C PRO A 46 -16.68 -0.10 -7.02
N LEU A 47 -17.06 0.00 -8.29
CA LEU A 47 -17.53 -1.17 -9.05
C LEU A 47 -16.34 -2.09 -9.38
N PRO A 48 -16.57 -3.41 -9.56
CA PRO A 48 -15.55 -4.33 -10.02
C PRO A 48 -14.85 -3.81 -11.28
N PHE A 49 -13.53 -4.04 -11.34
CA PHE A 49 -12.69 -3.64 -12.45
C PHE A 49 -13.23 -4.16 -13.78
N ASN A 50 -12.99 -3.39 -14.85
CA ASN A 50 -13.32 -3.78 -16.22
C ASN A 50 -12.31 -3.22 -17.22
N ALA A 51 -11.91 -4.06 -18.16
CA ALA A 51 -10.83 -3.78 -19.11
C ALA A 51 -11.09 -2.54 -19.98
N HIS A 52 -12.35 -2.25 -20.33
CA HIS A 52 -12.73 -1.06 -21.12
C HIS A 52 -12.50 0.26 -20.38
N ARG A 53 -12.14 0.23 -19.10
CA ARG A 53 -11.76 1.41 -18.33
C ARG A 53 -10.28 1.74 -18.40
N VAL A 54 -9.50 0.96 -19.16
CA VAL A 54 -8.09 1.19 -19.46
C VAL A 54 -7.94 1.99 -20.76
N LYS A 55 -7.16 3.07 -20.71
CA LYS A 55 -6.80 3.89 -21.87
C LYS A 55 -6.08 3.03 -22.92
N GLY A 56 -6.53 3.11 -24.17
CA GLY A 56 -5.90 2.38 -25.28
C GLY A 56 -6.17 0.87 -25.28
N TYR A 57 -7.08 0.38 -24.42
CA TYR A 57 -7.56 -1.00 -24.51
C TYR A 57 -8.38 -1.21 -25.79
N ARG A 58 -8.00 -2.20 -26.59
CA ARG A 58 -8.64 -2.54 -27.88
C ARG A 58 -9.09 -4.01 -27.96
N GLY A 59 -9.18 -4.67 -26.82
CA GLY A 59 -9.44 -6.11 -26.72
C GLY A 59 -8.25 -6.90 -26.17
N PRO A 60 -8.46 -8.18 -25.81
CA PRO A 60 -7.41 -9.02 -25.26
C PRO A 60 -6.22 -9.14 -26.22
N ARG A 61 -5.00 -8.97 -25.71
CA ARG A 61 -3.74 -9.05 -26.46
C ARG A 61 -3.58 -8.03 -27.61
N ALA A 62 -4.50 -7.08 -27.76
CA ALA A 62 -4.42 -6.05 -28.80
C ALA A 62 -3.41 -4.93 -28.46
N THR A 63 -3.19 -4.70 -27.17
CA THR A 63 -2.21 -3.76 -26.63
C THR A 63 -1.49 -4.48 -25.49
N GLU A 64 -0.16 -4.45 -25.46
CA GLU A 64 0.62 -5.05 -24.38
C GLU A 64 0.90 -3.98 -23.31
N PHE A 65 0.51 -4.25 -22.08
CA PHE A 65 0.78 -3.38 -20.94
C PHE A 65 1.79 -4.06 -20.02
N HIS A 66 2.65 -3.26 -19.39
CA HIS A 66 3.68 -3.76 -18.48
C HIS A 66 3.32 -3.47 -17.04
N ILE A 67 2.75 -2.29 -16.74
CA ILE A 67 2.49 -1.90 -15.35
C ILE A 67 1.04 -1.47 -15.18
N MET A 68 0.37 -2.04 -14.18
CA MET A 68 -0.98 -1.68 -13.77
C MET A 68 -1.03 -1.48 -12.26
N GLY A 69 -1.66 -0.40 -11.79
CA GLY A 69 -1.72 -0.17 -10.33
C GLY A 69 -2.58 0.97 -9.82
N ASN A 70 -3.35 1.65 -10.69
CA ASN A 70 -4.35 2.59 -10.19
C ASN A 70 -5.44 1.87 -9.38
N HIS A 71 -6.12 2.59 -8.49
CA HIS A 71 -7.17 2.02 -7.65
C HIS A 71 -8.25 1.33 -8.49
N MET A 72 -8.59 0.11 -8.08
CA MET A 72 -9.60 -0.75 -8.68
C MET A 72 -10.22 -1.63 -7.59
N ARG A 73 -11.44 -2.10 -7.80
CA ARG A 73 -11.96 -3.25 -7.07
C ARG A 73 -11.60 -4.48 -7.88
N PHE A 74 -10.77 -5.36 -7.32
CA PHE A 74 -10.13 -6.42 -8.10
C PHE A 74 -11.13 -7.33 -8.81
N ASN A 75 -10.83 -7.68 -10.06
CA ASN A 75 -11.63 -8.58 -10.87
C ASN A 75 -10.69 -9.33 -11.82
N LYS A 76 -10.17 -10.47 -11.38
CA LYS A 76 -9.13 -11.24 -12.08
C LYS A 76 -9.44 -11.52 -13.56
N PRO A 77 -10.62 -12.04 -13.93
CA PRO A 77 -10.96 -12.25 -15.35
C PRO A 77 -10.87 -11.00 -16.23
N GLU A 78 -11.11 -9.81 -15.67
CA GLU A 78 -10.98 -8.55 -16.42
C GLU A 78 -9.52 -8.07 -16.46
N VAL A 79 -8.74 -8.31 -15.40
CA VAL A 79 -7.30 -7.99 -15.39
C VAL A 79 -6.55 -8.84 -16.42
N GLU A 80 -6.86 -10.12 -16.53
CA GLU A 80 -6.23 -11.06 -17.49
C GLU A 80 -6.54 -10.71 -18.96
N LYS A 81 -7.54 -9.86 -19.22
CA LYS A 81 -7.79 -9.30 -20.55
C LYS A 81 -6.80 -8.18 -20.91
N VAL A 82 -6.22 -7.52 -19.92
CA VAL A 82 -5.33 -6.35 -20.07
C VAL A 82 -3.87 -6.76 -19.90
N MET A 83 -3.59 -7.52 -18.85
CA MET A 83 -2.24 -7.89 -18.43
C MET A 83 -1.85 -9.27 -18.98
N PRO A 84 -0.60 -9.46 -19.45
CA PRO A 84 -0.10 -10.77 -19.90
C PRO A 84 -0.18 -11.89 -18.86
N ALA A 85 -0.13 -13.15 -19.30
CA ALA A 85 -0.28 -14.31 -18.42
C ALA A 85 0.86 -14.49 -17.40
N ASP A 86 2.06 -14.00 -17.72
CA ASP A 86 3.28 -14.02 -16.89
C ASP A 86 3.40 -12.78 -15.98
N THR A 87 2.32 -12.02 -15.82
CA THR A 87 2.28 -10.84 -14.94
C THR A 87 2.58 -11.23 -13.50
N PHE A 88 3.48 -10.49 -12.85
CA PHE A 88 3.72 -10.63 -11.42
C PHE A 88 2.69 -9.81 -10.63
N TYR A 89 1.79 -10.51 -9.94
CA TYR A 89 0.76 -9.90 -9.09
C TYR A 89 1.27 -9.74 -7.67
N PHE A 90 1.15 -8.54 -7.13
CA PHE A 90 1.37 -8.31 -5.71
C PHE A 90 0.40 -7.27 -5.15
N SER A 91 0.34 -7.17 -3.83
CA SER A 91 -0.48 -6.18 -3.14
C SER A 91 0.17 -5.83 -1.80
N ILE A 92 -0.44 -4.91 -1.07
CA ILE A 92 -0.01 -4.51 0.26
C ILE A 92 -1.22 -4.50 1.19
N ILE A 93 -1.05 -4.94 2.42
CA ILE A 93 -2.09 -4.92 3.44
C ILE A 93 -1.63 -4.11 4.66
N ARG A 94 -2.53 -3.92 5.61
CA ARG A 94 -2.29 -3.16 6.84
C ARG A 94 -3.14 -3.73 7.97
N ASP A 95 -2.72 -3.54 9.21
CA ASP A 95 -3.54 -3.86 10.38
C ASP A 95 -4.90 -3.13 10.26
N PRO A 96 -6.03 -3.83 10.44
CA PRO A 96 -7.35 -3.25 10.22
C PRO A 96 -7.71 -2.11 11.18
N VAL A 97 -7.09 -2.03 12.37
CA VAL A 97 -7.28 -0.90 13.28
C VAL A 97 -6.57 0.32 12.74
N ALA A 98 -5.28 0.21 12.39
CA ALA A 98 -4.50 1.29 11.80
C ALA A 98 -5.07 1.74 10.44
N LEU A 99 -5.61 0.78 9.68
CA LEU A 99 -6.35 1.04 8.45
C LEU A 99 -7.62 1.84 8.71
N ALA A 100 -8.43 1.44 9.69
CA ALA A 100 -9.67 2.14 10.06
C ALA A 100 -9.39 3.57 10.57
N GLU A 101 -8.34 3.77 11.37
CA GLU A 101 -7.89 5.10 11.80
C GLU A 101 -7.57 6.00 10.58
N SER A 102 -6.79 5.46 9.64
CA SER A 102 -6.41 6.21 8.42
C SER A 102 -7.60 6.42 7.47
N SER A 103 -8.50 5.44 7.36
CA SER A 103 -9.70 5.49 6.52
C SER A 103 -10.68 6.52 7.08
N PHE A 104 -10.96 6.48 8.38
CA PHE A 104 -11.82 7.44 9.07
C PHE A 104 -11.32 8.86 8.87
N ALA A 105 -10.04 9.12 9.15
CA ALA A 105 -9.46 10.46 9.01
C ALA A 105 -9.54 10.99 7.57
N TYR A 106 -9.42 10.12 6.56
CA TYR A 106 -9.45 10.54 5.17
C TYR A 106 -10.85 10.71 4.59
N TYR A 107 -11.72 9.75 4.88
CA TYR A 107 -13.04 9.64 4.29
C TYR A 107 -14.14 10.19 5.18
N LYS A 108 -13.79 10.86 6.28
CA LYS A 108 -14.71 11.49 7.25
C LYS A 108 -15.84 12.27 6.58
N GLU A 109 -15.52 13.06 5.55
CA GLU A 109 -16.48 13.93 4.86
C GLU A 109 -17.22 13.26 3.69
N VAL A 110 -16.82 12.06 3.26
CA VAL A 110 -17.38 11.42 2.06
C VAL A 110 -18.06 10.08 2.32
N ALA A 111 -17.73 9.40 3.41
CA ALA A 111 -18.39 8.17 3.84
C ALA A 111 -19.49 8.53 4.86
N PRO A 112 -20.79 8.37 4.53
CA PRO A 112 -21.90 8.71 5.43
C PRO A 112 -21.79 8.13 6.84
N ALA A 113 -21.28 6.89 6.97
CA ALA A 113 -21.05 6.26 8.26
C ALA A 113 -20.05 7.04 9.13
N PHE A 114 -18.96 7.52 8.52
CA PHE A 114 -17.98 8.33 9.23
C PHE A 114 -18.49 9.73 9.47
N GLN A 115 -19.16 10.37 8.50
CA GLN A 115 -19.66 11.74 8.62
C GLN A 115 -20.59 11.92 9.81
N LYS A 116 -21.50 10.97 10.03
CA LYS A 116 -22.48 10.98 11.14
C LYS A 116 -21.87 10.78 12.53
N ALA A 117 -20.74 10.09 12.64
CA ALA A 117 -20.09 9.83 13.92
C ALA A 117 -19.31 11.06 14.40
N LYS A 118 -19.34 11.38 15.70
CA LYS A 118 -18.60 12.53 16.26
C LYS A 118 -17.08 12.33 16.22
N GLY A 119 -16.62 11.09 16.24
CA GLY A 119 -15.22 10.69 16.19
C GLY A 119 -15.10 9.19 15.93
N LEU A 120 -13.87 8.70 15.77
CA LEU A 120 -13.67 7.28 15.50
C LEU A 120 -14.14 6.43 16.69
N GLY A 121 -13.85 6.83 17.92
CA GLY A 121 -14.35 6.12 19.11
C GLY A 121 -15.87 5.98 19.14
N ASP A 122 -16.61 7.06 18.82
CA ASP A 122 -18.08 7.06 18.74
C ASP A 122 -18.58 6.11 17.63
N PHE A 123 -17.94 6.10 16.46
CA PHE A 123 -18.25 5.12 15.41
C PHE A 123 -18.02 3.68 15.89
N VAL A 124 -16.90 3.43 16.55
CA VAL A 124 -16.50 2.08 16.97
C VAL A 124 -17.36 1.55 18.11
N ASP A 125 -17.89 2.42 18.95
CA ASP A 125 -18.71 1.99 20.06
C ASP A 125 -20.05 1.40 19.62
N ASP A 126 -20.60 1.89 18.51
CA ASP A 126 -21.80 1.36 17.85
C ASP A 126 -21.74 1.56 16.32
N PRO A 127 -21.00 0.71 15.58
CA PRO A 127 -20.83 0.89 14.14
C PRO A 127 -22.14 0.65 13.37
N ASN A 128 -23.04 -0.21 13.88
CA ASN A 128 -24.31 -0.53 13.24
C ASN A 128 -25.28 0.67 13.24
N LYS A 129 -25.18 1.57 14.23
CA LYS A 129 -25.94 2.83 14.25
C LYS A 129 -25.60 3.74 13.06
N TYR A 130 -24.35 3.71 12.59
CA TYR A 130 -23.85 4.63 11.56
C TYR A 130 -23.75 3.98 10.17
N TYR A 131 -23.43 2.69 10.13
CA TYR A 131 -23.15 1.95 8.91
C TYR A 131 -24.43 1.46 8.22
N ASP A 132 -24.62 1.87 6.97
CA ASP A 132 -25.65 1.33 6.08
C ASP A 132 -24.98 0.85 4.78
N PRO A 133 -25.02 -0.45 4.45
CA PRO A 133 -24.35 -1.00 3.28
C PRO A 133 -24.88 -0.48 1.94
N ARG A 134 -26.09 0.11 1.92
CA ARG A 134 -26.74 0.62 0.70
C ARG A 134 -26.26 2.01 0.31
N LEU A 135 -25.63 2.73 1.23
CA LEU A 135 -25.18 4.10 0.98
C LEU A 135 -23.86 4.10 0.23
N CYS A 136 -23.77 5.00 -0.76
CA CYS A 136 -22.54 5.24 -1.49
C CYS A 136 -21.37 5.56 -0.53
N ASN A 137 -20.16 5.13 -0.88
CA ASN A 137 -18.92 5.30 -0.11
C ASN A 137 -18.85 4.60 1.27
N ASN A 138 -19.92 3.98 1.78
CA ASN A 138 -19.83 3.33 3.09
C ASN A 138 -18.90 2.11 3.11
N HIS A 139 -18.54 1.52 1.97
CA HIS A 139 -17.54 0.45 1.90
C HIS A 139 -16.17 0.84 2.52
N TYR A 140 -15.83 2.12 2.60
CA TYR A 140 -14.60 2.59 3.29
C TYR A 140 -14.59 2.31 4.81
N ALA A 141 -15.75 2.02 5.40
CA ALA A 141 -15.93 1.87 6.83
C ALA A 141 -15.97 0.41 7.33
N ARG A 142 -15.91 -0.60 6.46
CA ARG A 142 -16.01 -2.01 6.85
C ARG A 142 -15.31 -2.92 5.86
N ASN A 143 -14.39 -3.76 6.34
CA ASN A 143 -13.64 -4.76 5.57
C ASN A 143 -13.09 -4.20 4.24
N LEU A 144 -12.33 -3.11 4.32
CA LEU A 144 -11.89 -2.35 3.15
C LEU A 144 -10.84 -3.13 2.33
N LEU A 145 -9.95 -3.89 2.97
CA LEU A 145 -9.00 -4.74 2.22
C LEU A 145 -9.77 -5.83 1.46
N TRP A 146 -10.70 -6.51 2.14
CA TRP A 146 -11.57 -7.51 1.53
C TRP A 146 -12.34 -6.95 0.33
N PHE A 147 -12.85 -5.72 0.45
CA PHE A 147 -13.50 -5.00 -0.64
C PHE A 147 -12.55 -4.77 -1.83
N ASP A 148 -11.34 -4.26 -1.56
CA ASP A 148 -10.33 -3.97 -2.59
C ASP A 148 -9.93 -5.24 -3.36
N PHE A 149 -9.82 -6.38 -2.66
CA PHE A 149 -9.60 -7.71 -3.26
C PHE A 149 -10.79 -8.24 -4.08
N GLY A 150 -11.87 -7.47 -4.22
CA GLY A 150 -12.99 -7.78 -5.10
C GLY A 150 -14.17 -8.45 -4.40
N MET A 151 -14.04 -8.78 -3.13
CA MET A 151 -15.02 -9.57 -2.38
C MET A 151 -16.10 -8.68 -1.74
N ASP A 152 -17.17 -9.27 -1.20
CA ASP A 152 -18.24 -8.53 -0.51
C ASP A 152 -17.81 -8.19 0.92
N ASN A 153 -17.67 -6.90 1.20
CA ASN A 153 -17.22 -6.37 2.49
C ASN A 153 -18.30 -6.43 3.59
N ASN A 154 -19.56 -6.67 3.20
CA ASN A 154 -20.69 -6.79 4.11
C ASN A 154 -20.98 -8.21 4.54
N ALA A 155 -20.33 -9.20 3.92
CA ALA A 155 -20.49 -10.60 4.25
C ALA A 155 -20.20 -10.83 5.74
N ASN A 156 -21.02 -11.69 6.36
CA ASN A 156 -20.75 -12.14 7.72
C ASN A 156 -19.51 -13.02 7.72
N PHE A 157 -18.68 -12.86 8.74
CA PHE A 157 -17.51 -13.68 8.90
C PHE A 157 -17.92 -15.15 9.11
N SER A 158 -17.34 -16.05 8.32
CA SER A 158 -17.21 -17.46 8.63
C SER A 158 -15.78 -17.89 8.29
N VAL A 159 -15.31 -18.95 8.94
CA VAL A 159 -13.95 -19.46 8.69
C VAL A 159 -13.83 -19.95 7.25
N GLU A 160 -14.86 -20.58 6.71
CA GLU A 160 -14.90 -21.11 5.35
C GLU A 160 -14.81 -19.97 4.32
N LEU A 161 -15.55 -18.87 4.53
CA LEU A 161 -15.48 -17.69 3.67
C LEU A 161 -14.09 -17.05 3.73
N ALA A 162 -13.55 -16.90 4.94
CA ALA A 162 -12.24 -16.30 5.16
C ALA A 162 -11.12 -17.12 4.49
N GLN A 163 -11.15 -18.45 4.65
CA GLN A 163 -10.23 -19.39 3.99
C GLN A 163 -10.38 -19.36 2.47
N HIS A 164 -11.60 -19.28 1.95
CA HIS A 164 -11.83 -19.17 0.51
C HIS A 164 -11.22 -17.89 -0.07
N GLY A 165 -11.44 -16.73 0.58
CA GLY A 165 -10.83 -15.48 0.16
C GLY A 165 -9.31 -15.49 0.27
N GLU A 166 -8.76 -16.05 1.35
CA GLU A 166 -7.31 -16.28 1.49
C GLU A 166 -6.76 -17.11 0.33
N ALA A 167 -7.40 -18.23 0.00
CA ALA A 167 -6.97 -19.12 -1.07
C ALA A 167 -6.98 -18.41 -2.43
N MET A 168 -8.02 -17.62 -2.73
CA MET A 168 -8.07 -16.80 -3.95
C MET A 168 -6.93 -15.80 -4.04
N ILE A 169 -6.60 -15.15 -2.91
CA ILE A 169 -5.49 -14.19 -2.85
C ILE A 169 -4.16 -14.94 -3.05
N ARG A 170 -3.90 -16.04 -2.34
CA ARG A 170 -2.67 -16.84 -2.48
C ARG A 170 -2.46 -17.39 -3.88
N GLN A 171 -3.53 -17.82 -4.54
CA GLN A 171 -3.46 -18.36 -5.90
C GLN A 171 -3.13 -17.26 -6.93
N THR A 172 -3.43 -16.01 -6.63
CA THR A 172 -3.33 -14.91 -7.60
C THR A 172 -2.12 -14.03 -7.34
N PHE A 173 -1.87 -13.64 -6.08
CA PHE A 173 -0.83 -12.71 -5.69
C PHE A 173 0.41 -13.47 -5.23
N ARG A 174 1.52 -13.26 -5.93
CA ARG A 174 2.80 -13.90 -5.64
C ARG A 174 3.48 -13.33 -4.39
N LEU A 175 3.16 -12.09 -4.04
CA LEU A 175 3.66 -11.43 -2.84
C LEU A 175 2.61 -10.50 -2.23
N ILE A 176 2.44 -10.56 -0.92
CA ILE A 176 1.60 -9.63 -0.14
C ILE A 176 2.50 -8.92 0.86
N LEU A 177 2.66 -7.62 0.68
CA LEU A 177 3.44 -6.73 1.55
C LEU A 177 2.62 -6.36 2.79
N VAL A 178 3.29 -5.98 3.88
CA VAL A 178 2.63 -5.50 5.11
C VAL A 178 3.12 -4.11 5.45
N SER A 179 2.20 -3.16 5.56
CA SER A 179 2.52 -1.74 5.74
C SER A 179 3.29 -1.45 7.02
N GLU A 180 3.09 -2.24 8.09
CA GLU A 180 3.79 -2.11 9.37
C GLU A 180 5.28 -2.48 9.27
N TYR A 181 5.63 -3.32 8.30
CA TYR A 181 6.98 -3.82 8.01
C TYR A 181 7.36 -3.39 6.59
N PHE A 182 7.19 -2.09 6.32
CA PHE A 182 7.28 -1.56 4.96
C PHE A 182 8.68 -1.76 4.38
N ASP A 183 9.73 -1.50 5.16
CA ASP A 183 11.10 -1.58 4.68
C ASP A 183 11.49 -3.04 4.35
N GLU A 184 11.17 -4.00 5.22
CA GLU A 184 11.35 -5.44 4.96
C GLU A 184 10.51 -5.91 3.77
N SER A 185 9.27 -5.42 3.68
CA SER A 185 8.39 -5.70 2.53
C SER A 185 9.00 -5.20 1.22
N MET A 186 9.61 -4.01 1.21
CA MET A 186 10.24 -3.46 0.02
C MET A 186 11.51 -4.22 -0.38
N ILE A 187 12.29 -4.72 0.59
CA ILE A 187 13.43 -5.61 0.32
C ILE A 187 12.94 -6.89 -0.36
N LEU A 188 11.92 -7.56 0.21
CA LEU A 188 11.34 -8.77 -0.39
C LEU A 188 10.78 -8.51 -1.79
N LEU A 189 10.08 -7.39 -2.00
CA LEU A 189 9.57 -7.00 -3.31
C LEU A 189 10.70 -6.82 -4.33
N ARG A 190 11.78 -6.14 -3.94
CA ARG A 190 12.94 -5.91 -4.79
C ARG A 190 13.52 -7.22 -5.30
N HIS A 191 13.74 -8.17 -4.40
CA HIS A 191 14.27 -9.50 -4.73
C HIS A 191 13.30 -10.30 -5.58
N ALA A 192 12.01 -10.27 -5.24
CA ALA A 192 10.98 -10.99 -6.00
C ALA A 192 10.84 -10.49 -7.46
N LEU A 193 11.11 -9.20 -7.70
CA LEU A 193 11.09 -8.60 -9.03
C LEU A 193 12.47 -8.63 -9.73
N TYR A 194 13.52 -9.02 -9.02
CA TYR A 194 14.92 -8.87 -9.46
C TYR A 194 15.29 -7.44 -9.83
N TRP A 195 14.77 -6.48 -9.08
CA TRP A 195 15.06 -5.06 -9.31
C TRP A 195 16.37 -4.64 -8.63
N PRO A 196 17.13 -3.71 -9.26
CA PRO A 196 18.29 -3.13 -8.62
C PRO A 196 17.86 -2.24 -7.43
N LEU A 197 18.78 -1.97 -6.51
CA LEU A 197 18.49 -1.28 -5.25
C LEU A 197 18.04 0.16 -5.44
N ASP A 198 18.66 0.87 -6.37
CA ASP A 198 18.31 2.24 -6.80
C ASP A 198 16.83 2.38 -7.23
N ALA A 199 16.28 1.36 -7.88
CA ALA A 199 14.87 1.33 -8.29
C ALA A 199 13.89 1.32 -7.11
N VAL A 200 14.32 0.92 -5.91
CA VAL A 200 13.46 0.74 -4.73
C VAL A 200 13.75 1.74 -3.61
N VAL A 201 15.00 2.22 -3.49
CA VAL A 201 15.44 3.13 -2.40
C VAL A 201 14.94 4.57 -2.56
N SER A 202 14.57 5.02 -3.76
CA SER A 202 14.21 6.42 -4.04
C SER A 202 12.97 6.98 -3.31
N PHE A 203 12.32 6.18 -2.44
CA PHE A 203 11.11 6.55 -1.71
C PHE A 203 11.19 6.48 -0.18
N SER A 204 12.27 5.96 0.42
CA SER A 204 12.43 6.00 1.89
C SER A 204 12.79 7.41 2.41
N LEU A 205 12.85 8.42 1.52
CA LEU A 205 13.03 9.84 1.81
C LEU A 205 11.89 10.51 2.63
N ASN A 206 10.86 9.77 3.04
CA ASN A 206 9.78 10.27 3.90
C ASN A 206 9.84 9.76 5.35
N ALA A 207 11.00 9.33 5.83
CA ALA A 207 11.25 9.17 7.26
C ALA A 207 11.37 10.56 7.92
N ALA A 208 10.25 11.25 8.11
CA ALA A 208 10.21 12.43 8.96
C ALA A 208 10.63 12.02 10.38
N ALA A 209 11.68 12.68 10.90
CA ALA A 209 12.15 12.48 12.26
C ALA A 209 10.98 12.66 13.24
N LYS A 210 10.76 11.66 14.11
CA LYS A 210 9.98 11.83 15.34
C LYS A 210 10.74 12.77 16.28
N SER A 211 10.63 14.07 16.07
CA SER A 211 10.98 15.11 17.04
C SER A 211 10.12 16.33 16.79
N GLY A 212 9.36 16.73 17.82
CA GLY A 212 8.27 17.69 17.74
C GLY A 212 8.68 19.08 17.27
N SER A 213 7.83 19.67 16.43
CA SER A 213 7.43 21.08 16.42
C SER A 213 6.43 21.30 15.28
N ASN A 214 5.44 22.15 15.52
CA ASN A 214 4.38 22.51 14.57
C ASN A 214 4.93 23.26 13.34
N SER A 215 4.48 22.86 12.13
CA SER A 215 3.94 23.75 11.06
C SER A 215 4.36 23.36 9.62
N VAL A 216 3.35 22.88 8.86
CA VAL A 216 2.91 23.34 7.52
C VAL A 216 3.96 23.41 6.37
N MET A 217 4.09 22.34 5.56
CA MET A 217 3.54 22.22 4.18
C MET A 217 4.07 21.03 3.37
N SER A 218 3.22 20.58 2.44
CA SER A 218 3.41 19.57 1.38
C SER A 218 3.33 18.09 1.75
N GLY A 219 2.19 17.46 1.41
CA GLY A 219 2.10 16.06 1.01
C GLY A 219 1.92 14.96 2.07
N SER A 220 2.22 15.22 3.35
CA SER A 220 2.26 14.14 4.35
C SER A 220 0.95 13.94 5.12
N TRP A 221 0.39 12.74 5.00
CA TRP A 221 -0.77 12.21 5.72
C TRP A 221 -0.73 12.36 7.25
N VAL A 222 0.46 12.55 7.82
CA VAL A 222 0.68 12.74 9.26
C VAL A 222 0.09 14.06 9.75
N GLY A 223 0.07 15.10 8.90
CA GLY A 223 -0.44 16.43 9.28
C GLY A 223 -1.96 16.53 9.43
N LYS A 224 -2.74 15.71 8.70
CA LYS A 224 -4.21 15.69 8.83
C LYS A 224 -4.69 14.82 10.00
N ALA A 225 -3.95 13.76 10.35
CA ALA A 225 -4.27 12.92 11.50
C ALA A 225 -4.04 13.67 12.83
N ALA A 226 -3.02 14.53 12.90
CA ALA A 226 -2.73 15.34 14.07
C ALA A 226 -3.76 16.48 14.32
N MET A 227 -4.66 16.74 13.37
CA MET A 227 -5.66 17.81 13.48
C MET A 227 -7.06 17.31 13.89
N LEU A 228 -7.24 15.99 14.10
CA LEU A 228 -8.49 15.41 14.60
C LEU A 228 -8.32 15.05 16.09
N PRO A 229 -8.97 15.76 17.03
CA PRO A 229 -8.74 15.60 18.47
C PRO A 229 -9.12 14.23 19.08
N ASN A 230 -9.64 13.26 18.31
CA ASN A 230 -10.32 12.05 18.85
C ASN A 230 -9.97 10.73 18.13
N LEU A 231 -8.72 10.56 17.68
CA LEU A 231 -8.26 9.28 17.09
C LEU A 231 -7.69 8.28 18.13
N SER A 232 -7.45 8.70 19.38
CA SER A 232 -6.94 7.78 20.41
C SER A 232 -8.02 6.78 20.82
N LEU A 233 -7.84 5.51 20.44
CA LEU A 233 -8.75 4.42 20.77
C LEU A 233 -8.30 3.67 22.02
N THR A 234 -9.27 3.28 22.86
CA THR A 234 -9.05 2.31 23.94
C THR A 234 -8.79 0.91 23.39
N ASP A 235 -8.14 0.04 24.15
CA ASP A 235 -7.90 -1.36 23.72
C ASP A 235 -9.20 -2.11 23.43
N ARG A 236 -10.26 -1.81 24.21
CA ARG A 236 -11.60 -2.35 23.96
C ARG A 236 -12.15 -1.92 22.60
N GLN A 237 -11.99 -0.65 22.24
CA GLN A 237 -12.42 -0.14 20.93
C GLN A 237 -11.57 -0.73 19.80
N ARG A 238 -10.26 -0.91 20.00
CA ARG A 238 -9.40 -1.60 19.03
C ARG A 238 -9.87 -3.02 18.75
N GLU A 239 -10.27 -3.76 19.79
CA GLU A 239 -10.79 -5.12 19.61
C GLU A 239 -12.17 -5.13 18.93
N LYS A 240 -13.06 -4.18 19.28
CA LYS A 240 -14.32 -3.99 18.53
C LYS A 240 -14.07 -3.70 17.05
N LEU A 241 -13.04 -2.91 16.70
CA LEU A 241 -12.68 -2.66 15.30
C LEU A 241 -12.20 -3.91 14.58
N ARG A 242 -11.42 -4.77 15.24
CA ARG A 242 -11.01 -6.07 14.66
C ARG A 242 -12.22 -6.97 14.43
N GLN A 243 -13.18 -6.99 15.35
CA GLN A 243 -14.43 -7.75 15.19
C GLN A 243 -15.30 -7.18 14.06
N TRP A 244 -15.43 -5.86 13.99
CA TRP A 244 -16.16 -5.17 12.91
C TRP A 244 -15.54 -5.44 11.53
N ASN A 245 -14.22 -5.52 11.48
CA ASN A 245 -13.43 -5.83 10.28
C ASN A 245 -12.87 -7.26 10.31
N ALA A 246 -13.65 -8.25 10.76
CA ALA A 246 -13.17 -9.61 11.02
C ALA A 246 -12.53 -10.29 9.79
N LEU A 247 -13.01 -9.99 8.57
CA LEU A 247 -12.44 -10.53 7.34
C LEU A 247 -11.06 -9.94 7.06
N ASP A 248 -10.91 -8.62 7.18
CA ASP A 248 -9.60 -7.95 7.08
C ASP A 248 -8.64 -8.41 8.18
N TRP A 249 -9.14 -8.63 9.41
CA TRP A 249 -8.33 -9.14 10.51
C TRP A 249 -7.81 -10.54 10.26
N TYR A 250 -8.63 -11.41 9.67
CA TYR A 250 -8.20 -12.74 9.26
C TYR A 250 -7.10 -12.66 8.18
N LEU A 251 -7.30 -11.85 7.14
CA LEU A 251 -6.29 -11.64 6.09
C LEU A 251 -4.98 -11.11 6.69
N TYR A 252 -5.06 -10.12 7.57
CA TYR A 252 -3.89 -9.50 8.20
C TYR A 252 -3.06 -10.51 8.99
N LYS A 253 -3.68 -11.27 9.90
CA LYS A 253 -2.95 -12.28 10.68
C LYS A 253 -2.25 -13.30 9.77
N THR A 254 -2.91 -13.71 8.70
CA THR A 254 -2.43 -14.75 7.81
C THR A 254 -1.24 -14.29 6.96
N PHE A 255 -1.36 -13.11 6.34
CA PHE A 255 -0.30 -12.58 5.50
C PHE A 255 0.83 -11.93 6.30
N ASN A 256 0.58 -11.43 7.51
CA ASN A 256 1.64 -11.06 8.44
C ASN A 256 2.50 -12.27 8.80
N ARG A 257 1.88 -13.42 9.15
CA ARG A 257 2.64 -14.66 9.37
C ARG A 257 3.43 -15.07 8.13
N THR A 258 2.80 -15.01 6.95
CA THR A 258 3.47 -15.37 5.68
C THR A 258 4.67 -14.45 5.40
N LEU A 259 4.57 -13.15 5.69
CA LEU A 259 5.69 -12.22 5.58
C LEU A 259 6.86 -12.66 6.44
N TRP A 260 6.62 -13.00 7.71
CA TRP A 260 7.68 -13.46 8.62
C TRP A 260 8.31 -14.77 8.15
N GLU A 261 7.52 -15.70 7.62
CA GLU A 261 8.03 -16.92 6.98
C GLU A 261 8.92 -16.59 5.76
N ASP A 262 8.56 -15.58 4.97
CA ASP A 262 9.36 -15.16 3.82
C ASP A 262 10.63 -14.39 4.22
N ILE A 263 10.58 -13.60 5.31
CA ILE A 263 11.76 -13.00 5.95
C ILE A 263 12.71 -14.10 6.45
N ASP A 264 12.18 -15.14 7.08
CA ASP A 264 12.99 -16.26 7.58
C ASP A 264 13.66 -17.04 6.44
N LYS A 265 12.94 -17.27 5.33
CA LYS A 265 13.50 -17.91 4.12
C LYS A 265 14.55 -17.03 3.44
N PHE A 266 14.31 -15.72 3.40
CA PHE A 266 15.27 -14.75 2.87
C PHE A 266 16.54 -14.68 3.73
N GLY A 267 16.38 -14.85 5.05
CA GLY A 267 17.45 -14.81 6.04
C GLY A 267 17.47 -13.48 6.78
N ARG A 268 17.27 -13.53 8.11
CA ARG A 268 17.22 -12.33 8.97
C ARG A 268 18.50 -11.50 8.93
N ALA A 269 19.67 -12.15 8.92
CA ALA A 269 20.95 -11.45 8.84
C ALA A 269 21.12 -10.69 7.51
N GLN A 270 20.65 -11.28 6.39
CA GLN A 270 20.64 -10.59 5.10
C GLN A 270 19.63 -9.44 5.08
N MET A 271 18.45 -9.64 5.68
CA MET A 271 17.44 -8.60 5.83
C MET A 271 17.99 -7.38 6.58
N GLU A 272 18.62 -7.60 7.73
CA GLU A 272 19.26 -6.55 8.54
C GLU A 272 20.39 -5.82 7.80
N GLN A 273 21.13 -6.53 6.95
CA GLN A 273 22.18 -5.93 6.12
C GLN A 273 21.60 -5.02 5.01
N GLU A 274 20.48 -5.43 4.40
CA GLU A 274 19.85 -4.72 3.28
C GLU A 274 18.88 -3.61 3.70
N ASP A 275 18.41 -3.60 4.95
CA ASP A 275 17.59 -2.53 5.55
C ASP A 275 18.34 -1.19 5.70
N GLY A 276 19.53 -1.07 5.08
CA GLY A 276 20.05 0.21 4.61
C GLY A 276 20.57 1.17 5.68
N GLY A 277 20.64 0.74 6.94
CA GLY A 277 21.11 1.56 8.05
C GLY A 277 20.13 2.66 8.45
N LYS A 278 20.17 3.07 9.71
CA LYS A 278 19.23 4.08 10.25
C LYS A 278 19.33 5.39 9.47
N PRO A 279 18.20 6.08 9.21
CA PRO A 279 18.24 7.39 8.57
C PRO A 279 19.18 8.33 9.34
N VAL A 280 20.15 8.91 8.64
CA VAL A 280 21.18 9.79 9.20
C VAL A 280 20.87 11.24 8.86
N GLU A 281 21.27 12.16 9.74
CA GLU A 281 21.14 13.59 9.45
C GLU A 281 21.91 13.96 8.18
N ALA A 282 21.36 14.86 7.36
CA ALA A 282 21.92 15.17 6.03
C ALA A 282 23.39 15.58 6.03
N TYR A 283 23.92 16.17 7.11
CA TYR A 283 25.34 16.52 7.21
C TYR A 283 26.26 15.31 7.41
N ARG A 284 25.72 14.19 7.92
CA ARG A 284 26.48 12.95 8.15
C ARG A 284 26.67 12.12 6.88
N ILE A 285 25.87 12.38 5.84
CA ILE A 285 25.98 11.71 4.55
C ILE A 285 27.24 12.21 3.83
N ARG A 286 28.19 11.32 3.57
CA ARG A 286 29.48 11.68 2.96
C ARG A 286 29.34 12.17 1.53
N ASP A 287 28.49 11.52 0.74
CA ASP A 287 28.20 11.93 -0.63
C ASP A 287 27.27 13.15 -0.63
N LYS A 288 27.77 14.27 -1.17
CA LYS A 288 27.05 15.55 -1.19
C LYS A 288 25.91 15.58 -2.21
N ASN A 289 25.95 14.74 -3.24
CA ASN A 289 24.98 14.74 -4.34
C ASN A 289 23.64 14.11 -3.93
N ILE A 290 23.69 13.20 -2.95
CA ILE A 290 22.51 12.48 -2.42
C ILE A 290 21.97 13.10 -1.14
N ARG A 291 22.55 14.23 -0.68
CA ARG A 291 22.08 14.90 0.53
C ARG A 291 20.67 15.45 0.29
N PRO A 292 19.68 15.13 1.14
CA PRO A 292 18.37 15.71 0.99
C PRO A 292 18.44 17.22 1.21
N PHE A 293 17.75 17.97 0.35
CA PHE A 293 17.62 19.42 0.47
C PHE A 293 17.07 19.80 1.85
N GLN A 294 17.70 20.76 2.53
CA GLN A 294 17.28 21.21 3.86
C GLN A 294 16.60 22.57 3.75
N SER A 295 15.31 22.63 4.11
CA SER A 295 14.52 23.87 4.11
C SER A 295 14.68 24.70 5.39
N GLY A 296 15.33 24.16 6.43
CA GLY A 296 15.56 24.83 7.72
C GLY A 296 14.41 24.73 8.74
N VAL A 297 13.21 24.33 8.32
CA VAL A 297 12.02 24.23 9.20
C VAL A 297 11.83 22.81 9.77
N VAL A 298 12.22 21.79 9.01
CA VAL A 298 12.20 20.38 9.42
C VAL A 298 13.52 19.73 9.02
N LYS A 299 14.10 18.92 9.91
CA LYS A 299 15.28 18.12 9.58
C LYS A 299 14.86 16.95 8.69
N ILE A 300 15.29 16.97 7.44
CA ILE A 300 15.06 15.87 6.50
C ILE A 300 16.25 14.93 6.61
N LEU A 301 16.00 13.71 7.08
CA LEU A 301 17.00 12.65 7.15
C LEU A 301 17.25 12.05 5.76
N GLY A 302 18.45 11.55 5.54
CA GLY A 302 18.78 10.80 4.32
C GLY A 302 19.53 9.52 4.66
N TYR A 303 19.88 8.76 3.64
CA TYR A 303 20.57 7.49 3.80
C TYR A 303 22.02 7.61 3.35
N GLU A 304 22.91 7.00 4.12
CA GLU A 304 24.30 6.83 3.71
C GLU A 304 24.39 5.58 2.84
N LEU A 305 24.74 5.77 1.57
CA LEU A 305 24.96 4.67 0.65
C LEU A 305 26.13 3.79 1.12
N GLN A 306 25.96 2.46 1.03
CA GLN A 306 26.98 1.51 1.44
C GLN A 306 28.29 1.71 0.66
N PRO A 307 29.48 1.56 1.27
CA PRO A 307 30.77 1.87 0.64
C PRO A 307 31.14 1.04 -0.61
N GLY A 308 30.38 0.01 -0.96
CA GLY A 308 30.67 -0.94 -2.04
C GLY A 308 29.73 -0.91 -3.25
N LEU A 309 28.94 0.16 -3.44
CA LEU A 309 28.12 0.30 -4.65
C LEU A 309 29.01 0.48 -5.88
N ASP A 310 28.61 -0.12 -7.00
CA ASP A 310 29.37 -0.12 -8.25
C ASP A 310 29.58 1.28 -8.84
N ASN A 311 30.55 1.41 -9.75
CA ASN A 311 30.96 2.71 -10.28
C ASN A 311 29.86 3.38 -11.15
N ALA A 312 28.93 2.59 -11.69
CA ALA A 312 27.75 3.09 -12.41
C ALA A 312 26.79 3.84 -11.48
N THR A 313 26.68 3.41 -10.22
CA THR A 313 25.84 4.05 -9.19
C THR A 313 26.38 5.41 -8.73
N ARG A 314 27.67 5.71 -8.89
CA ARG A 314 28.29 6.98 -8.47
C ARG A 314 28.38 8.06 -9.55
N THR A 315 28.14 7.71 -10.80
CA THR A 315 28.39 8.58 -11.97
C THR A 315 27.13 8.96 -12.75
N ALA A 316 25.96 8.48 -12.33
CA ALA A 316 24.66 8.91 -12.84
C ALA A 316 24.13 10.15 -12.10
#